data_AF-A0A496E0N2-F1
#
_entry.id   AF-A0A496E0N2-F1
#
_cell.length_a   1.000
_cell.length_b   1.000
_cell.length_c   1.000
_cell.angle_alpha   90.00
_cell.angle_beta   90.00
_cell.angle_gamma   90.00
#
_symmetry.space_group_name_H-M   'P 1'
#
loop_
_entity.id
_entity.type
_entity.pdbx_description
1 polymer ?
#
loop_
_entity_poly.entity_id
_entity_poly.type
_entity_poly.pdbx_seq_one_letter_code
_entity_poly.pdbx_strand_id
1 'polypeptide(L)'
;MRNCWVSILALVISVIALMLSYRVAPIDFKDYWGVVLGTLSLLVTLLIGWQIYGSLEMEKQMKDIRKLNLLLVNKMNEIDSQSLNLRAAVNFAQAASIMSQQPITAYKSLLVSLYYGLKAGDSDRVCSALGTMENICKALDTIDKERIPKDINDSLDVFNEKGENVVCEVKKHSEYLLIKDRYEKVEAEMKNVVERLKTCTK
;
A
#
# COMPACT_ATOMS: atom_id res chain seq x y z
N MET A 1 -1.00 8.49 33.62
CA MET A 1 0.04 8.94 34.58
C MET A 1 -0.15 10.44 34.81
N ARG A 2 -0.88 10.80 35.87
CA ARG A 2 -1.41 12.15 36.10
C ARG A 2 -0.63 12.78 37.26
N ASN A 3 0.09 13.88 36.97
CA ASN A 3 0.36 14.97 37.90
C ASN A 3 1.41 14.80 39.03
N CYS A 4 2.38 13.88 38.96
CA CYS A 4 3.52 13.86 39.91
C CYS A 4 4.41 15.11 39.83
N TRP A 5 4.35 15.86 38.73
CA TRP A 5 5.07 17.13 38.56
C TRP A 5 4.66 18.17 39.61
N VAL A 6 3.39 18.18 40.02
CA VAL A 6 2.88 19.11 41.03
C VAL A 6 3.41 18.75 42.43
N SER A 7 3.51 17.46 42.76
CA SER A 7 4.05 17.01 44.04
C SER A 7 5.54 17.27 44.17
N ILE A 8 6.31 17.08 43.10
CA ILE A 8 7.74 17.41 43.08
C ILE A 8 7.91 18.92 43.24
N LEU A 9 7.15 19.73 42.50
CA LEU A 9 7.21 21.19 42.60
C LEU A 9 6.82 21.69 44.00
N ALA A 10 5.78 21.10 44.60
CA ALA A 10 5.37 21.41 45.98
C ALA A 10 6.44 21.04 47.01
N LEU A 11 7.17 19.94 46.80
CA LEU A 11 8.27 19.54 47.67
C LEU A 11 9.45 20.54 47.57
N VAL A 12 9.79 20.99 46.37
CA VAL A 12 10.82 22.04 46.17
C VAL A 12 10.42 23.34 46.86
N ILE A 13 9.18 23.79 46.68
CA ILE A 13 8.66 25.02 47.31
C ILE A 13 8.64 24.89 48.84
N SER A 14 8.27 23.72 49.37
CA SER A 14 8.30 23.43 50.80
C SER A 14 9.73 23.48 51.38
N VAL A 15 10.71 22.90 50.68
CA VAL A 15 12.12 22.95 51.07
C VAL A 15 12.66 24.39 51.05
N ILE A 16 12.34 25.17 50.01
CA ILE A 16 12.72 26.59 49.93
C ILE A 16 12.09 27.38 51.09
N ALA A 17 10.81 27.12 51.41
CA ALA A 17 10.14 27.76 52.53
C ALA A 17 10.79 27.41 53.88
N LEU A 18 11.22 26.15 54.08
CA LEU A 18 11.95 25.74 55.28
C LEU A 18 13.33 26.41 55.37
N MET A 19 14.05 26.56 54.24
CA MET A 19 15.34 27.26 54.20
C MET A 19 15.23 28.76 54.54
N LEU A 20 14.10 29.38 54.16
CA LEU A 20 13.80 30.77 54.50
C LEU A 20 13.36 30.93 55.96
N SER A 21 12.56 30.00 56.50
CA SER A 21 12.15 30.00 57.90
C SER A 21 13.32 29.77 58.87
N TYR A 22 14.30 28.95 58.50
CA TYR A 22 15.48 28.67 59.35
C TYR A 22 16.41 29.89 59.52
N ARG A 23 16.30 30.90 58.64
CA ARG A 23 17.05 32.16 58.71
C ARG A 23 16.69 33.04 59.92
N VAL A 24 15.59 32.72 60.62
CA VAL A 24 15.08 33.50 61.77
C VAL A 24 15.79 33.13 63.10
N ALA A 25 16.58 32.05 63.14
CA ALA A 25 17.38 31.70 64.31
C ALA A 25 18.88 32.06 64.11
N PRO A 26 19.62 32.45 65.17
CA PRO A 26 21.02 32.85 65.07
C PRO A 26 21.93 31.62 64.94
N ILE A 27 21.97 31.02 63.75
CA ILE A 27 22.88 29.91 63.41
C ILE A 27 24.08 30.46 62.62
N ASP A 28 25.28 29.98 62.97
CA ASP A 28 26.52 30.31 62.26
C ASP A 28 26.41 30.03 60.75
N PHE A 29 26.87 30.98 59.93
CA PHE A 29 26.78 30.93 58.47
C PHE A 29 27.32 29.63 57.85
N LYS A 30 28.23 28.94 58.53
CA LYS A 30 28.90 27.73 58.06
C LYS A 30 27.97 26.51 58.00
N ASP A 31 27.08 26.34 58.98
CA ASP A 31 26.22 25.16 59.07
C ASP A 31 24.99 25.29 58.16
N TYR A 32 24.54 26.52 57.90
CA TYR A 32 23.45 26.82 56.98
C TYR A 32 23.73 26.35 55.55
N TRP A 33 24.91 26.68 55.01
CA TRP A 33 25.29 26.30 53.66
C TRP A 33 25.39 24.78 53.49
N GLY A 34 25.78 24.05 54.53
CA GLY A 34 25.81 22.59 54.52
C GLY A 34 24.42 21.97 54.33
N VAL A 35 23.42 22.45 55.06
CA VAL A 35 22.02 21.98 54.95
C VAL A 35 21.42 22.35 53.59
N VAL A 36 21.74 23.54 53.07
CA VAL A 36 21.29 24.00 51.77
C VAL A 36 21.83 23.09 50.65
N LEU A 37 23.14 22.89 50.63
CA LEU A 37 23.83 22.09 49.62
C LEU A 37 23.45 20.60 49.69
N GLY A 38 23.26 20.07 50.90
CA GLY A 38 22.83 18.68 51.09
C GLY A 38 21.43 18.43 50.52
N THR A 39 20.48 19.31 50.79
CA THR A 39 19.11 19.16 50.29
C THR A 39 19.03 19.38 48.78
N LEU A 40 19.81 20.34 48.24
CA LEU A 40 19.92 20.56 46.80
C LEU A 40 20.48 19.32 46.08
N SER A 41 21.52 18.69 46.64
CA SER A 41 22.13 17.48 46.08
C SER A 41 21.17 16.29 46.07
N LEU A 42 20.38 16.13 47.13
CA LEU A 42 19.36 15.09 47.22
C LEU A 42 18.26 15.29 46.17
N LEU A 43 17.82 16.54 45.98
CA LEU A 43 16.81 16.88 44.99
C LEU A 43 17.29 16.65 43.55
N VAL A 44 18.52 17.09 43.23
CA VAL A 44 19.13 16.87 41.91
C VAL A 44 19.29 15.38 41.61
N THR A 45 19.68 14.56 42.59
CA THR A 45 19.80 13.11 42.42
C THR A 45 18.45 12.46 42.10
N LEU A 46 17.36 12.89 42.76
CA LEU A 46 16.02 12.38 42.50
C LEU A 46 15.48 12.82 41.12
N LEU A 47 15.79 14.05 40.70
CA LEU A 47 15.50 14.56 39.36
C LEU A 47 16.20 13.74 38.26
N ILE A 48 17.50 13.46 38.43
CA ILE A 48 18.27 12.65 37.47
C ILE A 48 17.76 11.20 37.45
N GLY A 49 17.45 10.62 38.61
CA GLY A 49 16.86 9.27 38.69
C GLY A 49 15.55 9.15 37.91
N TRP A 50 14.70 10.17 37.98
CA TRP A 50 13.47 10.23 37.18
C TRP A 50 13.74 10.36 35.68
N GLN A 51 14.69 11.20 35.28
CA GLN A 51 15.10 11.34 33.87
C GLN A 51 15.62 10.03 33.28
N ILE A 52 16.41 9.28 34.05
CA ILE A 52 16.92 7.95 33.65
C ILE A 52 15.77 6.96 33.49
N TYR A 53 14.83 6.90 34.44
CA TYR A 53 13.67 6.02 34.34
C TYR A 53 12.82 6.34 33.10
N GLY A 54 12.57 7.63 32.85
CA GLY A 54 11.86 8.09 31.66
C GLY A 54 12.58 7.70 30.37
N SER A 55 13.89 7.88 30.29
CA SER A 55 14.69 7.49 29.12
C SER A 55 14.63 5.98 28.85
N LEU A 56 14.70 5.14 29.90
CA LEU A 56 14.62 3.68 29.77
C LEU A 56 13.24 3.23 29.25
N GLU A 57 12.18 3.83 29.76
CA GLU A 57 10.81 3.54 29.32
C GLU A 57 10.58 4.00 27.87
N MET A 58 11.06 5.19 27.51
CA MET A 58 11.02 5.68 26.14
C MET A 58 11.79 4.76 25.18
N GLU A 59 12.94 4.20 25.60
CA GLU A 59 13.71 3.27 24.77
C GLU A 59 12.92 1.96 24.52
N LYS A 60 12.24 1.43 25.53
CA LYS A 60 11.37 0.25 25.38
C LYS A 60 10.23 0.54 24.40
N GLN A 61 9.53 1.64 24.60
CA GLN A 61 8.44 2.06 23.71
C GLN A 61 8.94 2.26 22.27
N MET A 62 10.12 2.86 22.10
CA MET A 62 10.72 3.04 20.78
C MET A 62 11.07 1.71 20.11
N LYS A 63 11.54 0.71 20.87
CA LYS A 63 11.79 -0.65 20.35
C LYS A 63 10.49 -1.33 19.91
N ASP A 64 9.42 -1.19 20.67
CA ASP A 64 8.13 -1.80 20.33
C ASP A 64 7.49 -1.11 19.12
N ILE A 65 7.58 0.23 19.02
CA ILE A 65 7.17 0.99 17.83
C ILE A 65 7.95 0.55 16.59
N ARG A 66 9.27 0.34 16.71
CA ARG A 66 10.08 -0.17 15.59
C ARG A 66 9.65 -1.56 15.15
N LYS A 67 9.41 -2.48 16.09
CA LYS A 67 8.89 -3.82 15.77
C LYS A 67 7.54 -3.74 15.09
N LEU A 68 6.64 -2.90 15.60
CA LEU A 68 5.31 -2.70 15.02
C LEU A 68 5.39 -2.14 13.60
N ASN A 69 6.25 -1.15 13.35
CA ASN A 69 6.48 -0.61 12.01
C ASN A 69 7.02 -1.67 11.04
N LEU A 70 7.94 -2.52 11.48
CA LEU A 70 8.44 -3.63 10.65
C LEU A 70 7.33 -4.63 10.31
N LEU A 71 6.50 -5.00 11.29
CA LEU A 71 5.35 -5.88 11.06
C LEU A 71 4.34 -5.25 10.10
N LEU A 72 4.08 -3.94 10.25
CA LEU A 72 3.17 -3.19 9.38
C LEU A 72 3.67 -3.18 7.94
N VAL A 73 4.95 -2.88 7.72
CA VAL A 73 5.56 -2.91 6.38
C VAL A 73 5.48 -4.30 5.75
N ASN A 74 5.79 -5.35 6.51
CA ASN A 74 5.68 -6.73 6.01
C ASN A 74 4.24 -7.09 5.63
N LYS A 75 3.27 -6.74 6.48
CA LYS A 75 1.85 -6.97 6.19
C LYS A 75 1.35 -6.14 5.01
N MET A 76 1.84 -4.91 4.86
CA MET A 76 1.53 -4.07 3.69
C MET A 76 2.01 -4.74 2.40
N ASN A 77 3.23 -5.27 2.39
CA ASN A 77 3.78 -5.98 1.22
C ASN A 77 2.99 -7.27 0.90
N GLU A 78 2.59 -8.03 1.93
CA GLU A 78 1.72 -9.20 1.75
C GLU A 78 0.36 -8.81 1.15
N ILE A 79 -0.27 -7.74 1.66
CA ILE A 79 -1.55 -7.22 1.17
C ILE A 79 -1.41 -6.73 -0.27
N ASP A 80 -0.34 -6.03 -0.62
CA ASP A 80 -0.12 -5.52 -1.98
C ASP A 80 -0.01 -6.68 -2.98
N SER A 81 0.80 -7.69 -2.68
CA SER A 81 0.91 -8.91 -3.48
C SER A 81 -0.43 -9.64 -3.64
N GLN A 82 -1.19 -9.79 -2.56
CA GLN A 82 -2.52 -10.41 -2.63
C GLN A 82 -3.51 -9.57 -3.43
N SER A 83 -3.43 -8.23 -3.35
CA SER A 83 -4.32 -7.33 -4.07
C SER A 83 -4.11 -7.41 -5.59
N LEU A 84 -2.86 -7.59 -6.04
CA LEU A 84 -2.53 -7.80 -7.45
C LEU A 84 -3.16 -9.09 -7.97
N ASN A 85 -2.96 -10.19 -7.24
CA ASN A 85 -3.57 -11.48 -7.55
C ASN A 85 -5.10 -11.41 -7.54
N LEU A 86 -5.71 -10.76 -6.56
CA LEU A 86 -7.16 -10.61 -6.51
C LEU A 86 -7.68 -9.83 -7.72
N ARG A 87 -7.00 -8.72 -8.06
CA ARG A 87 -7.40 -7.87 -9.19
C ARG A 87 -7.27 -8.62 -10.53
N ALA A 88 -6.23 -9.44 -10.71
CA ALA A 88 -6.10 -10.31 -11.86
C ALA A 88 -7.26 -11.34 -11.95
N ALA A 89 -7.61 -11.99 -10.84
CA ALA A 89 -8.68 -12.98 -10.78
C ALA A 89 -10.06 -12.39 -11.08
N VAL A 90 -10.39 -11.25 -10.47
CA VAL A 90 -11.69 -10.59 -10.65
C VAL A 90 -11.90 -10.19 -12.11
N ASN A 91 -10.86 -9.62 -12.75
CA ASN A 91 -10.95 -9.23 -14.16
C ASN A 91 -11.04 -10.47 -15.08
N PHE A 92 -10.36 -11.57 -14.74
CA PHE A 92 -10.49 -12.83 -15.47
C PHE A 92 -11.91 -13.41 -15.37
N ALA A 93 -12.47 -13.46 -14.16
CA ALA A 93 -13.82 -13.94 -13.92
C ALA A 93 -14.88 -13.04 -14.60
N GLN A 94 -14.66 -11.72 -14.58
CA GLN A 94 -15.50 -10.77 -15.32
C GLN A 94 -15.44 -11.02 -16.83
N ALA A 95 -14.26 -11.28 -17.39
CA ALA A 95 -14.15 -11.64 -18.80
C ALA A 95 -14.92 -12.92 -19.11
N ALA A 96 -14.75 -13.96 -18.28
CA ALA A 96 -15.44 -15.25 -18.46
C ALA A 96 -16.96 -15.13 -18.40
N SER A 97 -17.52 -14.23 -17.57
CA SER A 97 -18.96 -14.05 -17.44
C SER A 97 -19.60 -13.29 -18.60
N ILE A 98 -18.85 -12.38 -19.25
CA ILE A 98 -19.37 -11.55 -20.35
C ILE A 98 -18.92 -12.02 -21.74
N MET A 99 -18.02 -13.02 -21.82
CA MET A 99 -17.41 -13.47 -23.09
C MET A 99 -18.43 -13.88 -24.17
N SER A 100 -19.56 -14.46 -23.77
CA SER A 100 -20.61 -14.89 -24.71
C SER A 100 -21.47 -13.75 -25.24
N GLN A 101 -21.57 -12.64 -24.51
CA GLN A 101 -22.43 -11.49 -24.84
C GLN A 101 -21.63 -10.33 -25.43
N GLN A 102 -20.45 -10.06 -24.89
CA GLN A 102 -19.59 -8.92 -25.23
C GLN A 102 -18.12 -9.36 -25.34
N PRO A 103 -17.73 -10.03 -26.44
CA PRO A 103 -16.38 -10.58 -26.61
C PRO A 103 -15.27 -9.50 -26.60
N ILE A 104 -15.54 -8.30 -27.13
CA ILE A 104 -14.56 -7.20 -27.14
C ILE A 104 -14.35 -6.63 -25.72
N THR A 105 -15.43 -6.44 -24.94
CA THR A 105 -15.35 -6.02 -23.54
C THR A 105 -14.67 -7.09 -22.67
N ALA A 106 -14.92 -8.37 -22.94
CA ALA A 106 -14.23 -9.48 -22.30
C ALA A 106 -12.72 -9.44 -22.58
N TYR A 107 -12.32 -9.21 -23.84
CA TYR A 107 -10.91 -9.07 -24.21
C TYR A 107 -10.21 -7.94 -23.46
N LYS A 108 -10.86 -6.78 -23.30
CA LYS A 108 -10.31 -5.68 -22.48
C LYS A 108 -10.12 -6.08 -21.02
N SER A 109 -11.09 -6.79 -20.45
CA SER A 109 -10.98 -7.30 -19.06
C SER A 109 -9.85 -8.31 -18.93
N LEU A 110 -9.60 -9.13 -19.97
CA LEU A 110 -8.43 -10.02 -20.04
C LEU A 110 -7.11 -9.26 -20.14
N LEU A 111 -7.02 -8.15 -20.88
CA LEU A 111 -5.80 -7.31 -20.90
C LEU A 111 -5.45 -6.80 -19.50
N VAL A 112 -6.46 -6.36 -18.75
CA VAL A 112 -6.28 -5.89 -17.37
C VAL A 112 -5.86 -7.05 -16.47
N SER A 113 -6.48 -8.23 -16.62
CA SER A 113 -6.10 -9.44 -15.89
C SER A 113 -4.65 -9.84 -16.17
N LEU A 114 -4.24 -9.82 -17.44
CA LEU A 114 -2.88 -10.11 -17.90
C LEU A 114 -1.86 -9.15 -17.28
N TYR A 115 -2.14 -7.86 -17.28
CA TYR A 115 -1.28 -6.84 -16.65
C TYR A 115 -1.04 -7.12 -15.17
N TYR A 116 -2.11 -7.35 -14.40
CA TYR A 116 -1.96 -7.63 -12.97
C TYR A 116 -1.37 -9.01 -12.70
N GLY A 117 -1.58 -10.00 -13.58
CA GLY A 117 -0.95 -11.31 -13.53
C GLY A 117 0.57 -11.23 -13.73
N LEU A 118 1.03 -10.44 -14.70
CA LEU A 118 2.47 -10.16 -14.91
C LEU A 118 3.07 -9.45 -13.70
N LYS A 119 2.39 -8.44 -13.16
CA LYS A 119 2.88 -7.72 -11.98
C LYS A 119 2.95 -8.60 -10.73
N ALA A 120 2.10 -9.62 -10.64
CA ALA A 120 2.11 -10.60 -9.56
C ALA A 120 3.09 -11.76 -9.78
N GLY A 121 3.71 -11.89 -10.97
CA GLY A 121 4.55 -13.03 -11.34
C GLY A 121 3.78 -14.34 -11.55
N ASP A 122 2.46 -14.30 -11.72
CA ASP A 122 1.61 -15.49 -11.89
C ASP A 122 1.56 -15.92 -13.36
N SER A 123 2.54 -16.74 -13.76
CA SER A 123 2.70 -17.21 -15.14
C SER A 123 1.53 -18.07 -15.63
N ASP A 124 0.86 -18.80 -14.74
CA ASP A 124 -0.25 -19.69 -15.10
C ASP A 124 -1.48 -18.88 -15.51
N ARG A 125 -1.78 -17.81 -14.76
CA ARG A 125 -2.86 -16.88 -15.12
C ARG A 125 -2.57 -16.11 -16.37
N VAL A 126 -1.33 -15.67 -16.55
CA VAL A 126 -0.89 -14.99 -17.77
C VAL A 126 -1.10 -15.89 -18.99
N CYS A 127 -0.70 -17.16 -18.90
CA CYS A 127 -0.93 -18.13 -19.97
C CYS A 127 -2.42 -18.40 -20.21
N SER A 128 -3.22 -18.52 -19.15
CA SER A 128 -4.67 -18.75 -19.23
C SER A 128 -5.41 -17.57 -19.86
N ALA A 129 -5.04 -16.35 -19.49
CA ALA A 129 -5.57 -15.11 -20.07
C ALA A 129 -5.25 -15.04 -21.56
N LEU A 130 -3.98 -15.25 -21.96
CA LEU A 130 -3.59 -15.28 -23.37
C LEU A 130 -4.34 -16.36 -24.17
N GLY A 131 -4.47 -17.57 -23.64
CA GLY A 131 -5.22 -18.64 -24.29
C GLY A 131 -6.70 -18.30 -24.49
N THR A 132 -7.31 -17.64 -23.51
CA THR A 132 -8.72 -17.20 -23.62
C THR A 132 -8.85 -16.07 -24.64
N MET A 133 -7.88 -15.16 -24.71
CA MET A 133 -7.84 -14.12 -25.73
C MET A 133 -7.71 -14.69 -27.14
N GLU A 134 -6.84 -15.68 -27.35
CA GLU A 134 -6.72 -16.41 -28.63
C GLU A 134 -8.06 -17.05 -29.04
N ASN A 135 -8.78 -17.63 -28.08
CA ASN A 135 -10.10 -18.23 -28.34
C ASN A 135 -11.16 -17.17 -28.70
N ILE A 136 -11.13 -16.00 -28.06
CA ILE A 136 -12.01 -14.87 -28.43
C ILE A 136 -11.69 -14.40 -29.85
N CYS A 137 -10.41 -14.24 -30.21
CA CYS A 137 -10.02 -13.86 -31.56
C CYS A 137 -10.53 -14.85 -32.60
N LYS A 138 -10.38 -16.16 -32.36
CA LYS A 138 -10.92 -17.21 -33.24
C LYS A 138 -12.44 -17.18 -33.34
N ALA A 139 -13.14 -17.01 -32.21
CA ALA A 139 -14.60 -16.93 -32.18
C ALA A 139 -15.09 -15.73 -32.98
N LEU A 140 -14.44 -14.57 -32.84
CA LEU A 140 -14.75 -13.37 -33.62
C LEU A 140 -14.42 -13.53 -35.11
N ASP A 141 -13.36 -14.27 -35.45
CA ASP A 141 -12.97 -14.56 -36.84
C ASP A 141 -14.00 -15.43 -37.57
N THR A 142 -14.75 -16.27 -36.83
CA THR A 142 -15.83 -17.09 -37.38
C THR A 142 -17.18 -16.37 -37.53
N ILE A 143 -17.31 -15.12 -37.06
CA ILE A 143 -18.56 -14.35 -37.19
C ILE A 143 -18.69 -13.84 -38.63
N ASP A 144 -19.76 -14.29 -39.30
CA ASP A 144 -20.03 -13.96 -40.69
C ASP A 144 -20.50 -12.51 -40.89
N LYS A 145 -20.12 -11.91 -42.02
CA LYS A 145 -20.21 -10.47 -42.32
C LYS A 145 -21.63 -9.89 -42.28
N GLU A 146 -22.66 -10.73 -42.42
CA GLU A 146 -24.05 -10.32 -42.59
C GLU A 146 -24.81 -10.12 -41.27
N ARG A 147 -24.26 -10.53 -40.12
CA ARG A 147 -24.99 -10.46 -38.85
C ARG A 147 -24.09 -10.10 -37.67
N ILE A 148 -23.59 -8.87 -37.66
CA ILE A 148 -22.89 -8.31 -36.49
C ILE A 148 -23.93 -8.03 -35.39
N PRO A 149 -23.85 -8.68 -34.21
CA PRO A 149 -24.71 -8.36 -33.07
C PRO A 149 -24.49 -6.90 -32.64
N LYS A 150 -25.57 -6.19 -32.32
CA LYS A 150 -25.55 -4.77 -31.91
C LYS A 150 -24.61 -4.53 -30.73
N ASP A 151 -24.51 -5.50 -29.83
CA ASP A 151 -23.66 -5.49 -28.64
C ASP A 151 -22.15 -5.44 -28.97
N ILE A 152 -21.75 -6.00 -30.13
CA ILE A 152 -20.37 -5.94 -30.62
C ILE A 152 -20.06 -4.53 -31.13
N ASN A 153 -21.00 -3.91 -31.85
CA ASN A 153 -20.82 -2.56 -32.40
C ASN A 153 -20.65 -1.51 -31.28
N ASP A 154 -21.51 -1.55 -30.26
CA ASP A 154 -21.44 -0.62 -29.11
C ASP A 154 -20.12 -0.80 -28.31
N SER A 155 -19.60 -2.03 -28.24
CA SER A 155 -18.33 -2.31 -27.55
C SER A 155 -17.07 -1.88 -28.34
N LEU A 156 -17.19 -1.72 -29.66
CA LEU A 156 -16.10 -1.35 -30.57
C LEU A 156 -15.69 0.13 -30.41
N ASP A 157 -16.68 1.01 -30.16
CA ASP A 157 -16.45 2.43 -29.89
C ASP A 157 -15.76 2.64 -28.53
N VAL A 158 -16.14 1.86 -27.52
CA VAL A 158 -15.56 1.92 -26.16
C VAL A 158 -14.12 1.38 -26.10
N PHE A 159 -13.72 0.52 -27.05
CA PHE A 159 -12.38 -0.07 -27.11
C PHE A 159 -11.30 0.97 -27.47
N ASN A 160 -11.60 1.91 -28.38
CA ASN A 160 -10.62 2.88 -28.88
C ASN A 160 -10.23 3.95 -27.83
N GLU A 161 -11.11 4.28 -26.88
CA GLU A 161 -10.88 5.40 -25.94
C GLU A 161 -10.13 5.00 -24.65
N LYS A 162 -10.25 3.74 -24.22
CA LYS A 162 -9.68 3.24 -22.93
C LYS A 162 -8.73 2.05 -23.07
N GLY A 163 -8.61 1.43 -24.25
CA GLY A 163 -7.73 0.29 -24.50
C GLY A 163 -6.24 0.66 -24.56
N GLU A 164 -5.91 1.82 -25.13
CA GLU A 164 -4.52 2.24 -25.37
C GLU A 164 -3.68 2.38 -24.09
N ASN A 165 -4.30 2.84 -22.99
CA ASN A 165 -3.58 3.12 -21.75
C ASN A 165 -3.11 1.83 -21.05
N VAL A 166 -3.88 0.74 -21.13
CA VAL A 166 -3.53 -0.56 -20.51
C VAL A 166 -2.51 -1.31 -21.37
N VAL A 167 -2.59 -1.20 -22.69
CA VAL A 167 -1.65 -1.84 -23.64
C VAL A 167 -0.23 -1.24 -23.49
N CYS A 168 -0.13 0.07 -23.27
CA CYS A 168 1.17 0.73 -23.03
C CYS A 168 1.82 0.31 -21.71
N GLU A 169 1.02 0.04 -20.67
CA GLU A 169 1.48 -0.42 -19.36
C GLU A 169 1.99 -1.87 -19.40
N VAL A 170 1.34 -2.76 -20.17
CA VAL A 170 1.79 -4.14 -20.37
C VAL A 170 3.15 -4.20 -21.08
N LYS A 171 3.36 -3.37 -22.11
CA LYS A 171 4.62 -3.34 -22.89
C LYS A 171 5.83 -2.80 -22.13
N LYS A 172 5.61 -2.07 -21.04
CA LYS A 172 6.68 -1.52 -20.19
C LYS A 172 7.14 -2.48 -19.09
N HIS A 173 6.42 -3.58 -18.87
CA HIS A 173 6.73 -4.50 -17.78
C HIS A 173 8.02 -5.29 -18.08
N SER A 174 8.87 -5.50 -17.06
CA SER A 174 10.14 -6.23 -17.22
C SER A 174 9.95 -7.67 -17.71
N GLU A 175 8.86 -8.31 -17.30
CA GLU A 175 8.50 -9.68 -17.70
C GLU A 175 7.76 -9.76 -19.04
N TYR A 176 7.49 -8.62 -19.70
CA TYR A 176 6.89 -8.59 -21.03
C TYR A 176 7.71 -9.38 -22.05
N LEU A 177 9.04 -9.41 -21.88
CA LEU A 177 9.96 -10.20 -22.71
C LEU A 177 9.57 -11.69 -22.79
N LEU A 178 8.99 -12.25 -21.73
CA LEU A 178 8.61 -13.67 -21.67
C LEU A 178 7.34 -13.99 -22.47
N ILE A 179 6.46 -13.00 -22.63
CA ILE A 179 5.17 -13.16 -23.32
C ILE A 179 5.12 -12.45 -24.66
N LYS A 180 6.17 -11.70 -25.02
CA LYS A 180 6.21 -10.77 -26.14
C LYS A 180 5.69 -11.41 -27.43
N ASP A 181 6.26 -12.53 -27.83
CA ASP A 181 5.92 -13.17 -29.11
C ASP A 181 4.46 -13.63 -29.18
N ARG A 182 3.94 -14.19 -28.07
CA ARG A 182 2.54 -14.62 -27.98
C ARG A 182 1.59 -13.42 -27.92
N TYR A 183 1.93 -12.42 -27.14
CA TYR A 183 1.10 -11.22 -26.95
C TYR A 183 1.02 -10.39 -28.23
N GLU A 184 2.15 -10.13 -28.90
CA GLU A 184 2.18 -9.34 -30.14
C GLU A 184 1.37 -10.02 -31.25
N LYS A 185 1.41 -11.35 -31.32
CA LYS A 185 0.57 -12.14 -32.23
C LYS A 185 -0.92 -11.94 -31.93
N VAL A 186 -1.34 -12.08 -30.66
CA VAL A 186 -2.73 -11.91 -30.24
C VAL A 186 -3.22 -10.46 -30.42
N GLU A 187 -2.35 -9.47 -30.20
CA GLU A 187 -2.65 -8.06 -30.44
C GLU A 187 -2.85 -7.79 -31.95
N ALA A 188 -2.02 -8.35 -32.82
CA ALA A 188 -2.14 -8.22 -34.26
C ALA A 188 -3.41 -8.90 -34.79
N GLU A 189 -3.70 -10.12 -34.34
CA GLU A 189 -4.94 -10.84 -34.69
C GLU A 189 -6.17 -10.03 -34.27
N MET A 190 -6.17 -9.46 -33.07
CA MET A 190 -7.29 -8.64 -32.58
C MET A 190 -7.46 -7.35 -33.39
N LYS A 191 -6.36 -6.66 -33.77
CA LYS A 191 -6.44 -5.48 -34.65
C LYS A 191 -7.05 -5.82 -36.00
N ASN A 192 -6.65 -6.92 -36.61
CA ASN A 192 -7.19 -7.38 -37.89
C ASN A 192 -8.68 -7.74 -37.79
N VAL A 193 -9.10 -8.36 -36.67
CA VAL A 193 -10.52 -8.66 -36.40
C VAL A 193 -11.32 -7.35 -36.24
N VAL A 194 -10.84 -6.41 -35.42
CA VAL A 194 -11.51 -5.13 -35.18
C VAL A 194 -11.62 -4.30 -36.47
N GLU A 195 -10.58 -4.24 -37.29
CA GLU A 195 -10.59 -3.52 -38.56
C GLU A 195 -11.61 -4.11 -39.55
N ARG A 196 -11.66 -5.45 -39.65
CA ARG A 196 -12.69 -6.13 -40.46
C ARG A 196 -14.10 -5.82 -39.99
N LEU A 197 -14.34 -5.88 -38.68
CA LEU A 197 -15.66 -5.58 -38.10
C LEU A 197 -16.07 -4.11 -38.34
N LYS A 198 -15.13 -3.15 -38.30
CA LYS A 198 -15.37 -1.74 -38.66
C LYS A 198 -15.75 -1.55 -40.13
N THR A 199 -15.17 -2.32 -41.04
CA THR A 199 -15.50 -2.21 -42.48
C THR A 199 -16.89 -2.77 -42.82
N CYS A 200 -17.43 -3.68 -42.00
CA CYS A 200 -18.75 -4.28 -42.19
C CYS A 200 -19.90 -3.48 -41.54
N THR A 201 -19.60 -2.45 -40.75
CA THR A 201 -20.58 -1.59 -40.07
C THR A 201 -20.86 -0.26 -40.79
N LYS A 202 -20.22 -0.03 -41.95
CA LYS A 202 -20.55 1.05 -42.90
C LYS A 202 -21.53 0.57 -43.95
#